data_AF-A0A3D2B3J7-F1
#
_entry.id   AF-A0A3D2B3J7-F1
#
_cell.length_a   1.000
_cell.length_b   1.000
_cell.length_c   1.000
_cell.angle_alpha   90.00
_cell.angle_beta   90.00
_cell.angle_gamma   90.00
#
_symmetry.space_group_name_H-M   'P 1'
#
loop_
_entity.id
_entity.type
_entity.pdbx_description
1 polymer ?
#
loop_
_entity_poly.entity_id
_entity_poly.type
_entity_poly.pdbx_seq_one_letter_code
_entity_poly.pdbx_strand_id
1 'polypeptide(L)' 'MLDNVLRIATRQSPLALWQAHYVKARLEASHPGLAVELVPMVTR' A
#
# COMPACT_ATOMS: atom_id res chain seq x y z
N MET A 1 -17.35 -12.85 -3.41
CA MET A 1 -16.00 -13.13 -2.88
C MET A 1 -15.49 -11.81 -2.36
N LEU A 2 -15.24 -11.67 -1.06
CA LEU A 2 -14.70 -10.42 -0.53
C LEU A 2 -13.27 -10.30 -1.04
N ASP A 3 -13.04 -9.37 -1.95
CA ASP A 3 -11.71 -9.10 -2.50
C ASP A 3 -10.78 -8.78 -1.32
N ASN A 4 -9.83 -9.67 -1.03
CA ASN A 4 -8.84 -9.49 0.03
C ASN A 4 -7.73 -8.53 -0.43
N VAL A 5 -8.14 -7.40 -1.00
CA VAL A 5 -7.30 -6.39 -1.63
C VAL A 5 -7.41 -5.10 -0.83
N LEU A 6 -6.32 -4.71 -0.17
CA LEU A 6 -6.20 -3.45 0.54
C LEU A 6 -5.50 -2.42 -0.35
N ARG A 7 -6.19 -1.31 -0.63
CA ARG A 7 -5.64 -0.19 -1.42
C ARG A 7 -5.14 0.90 -0.49
N ILE A 8 -3.85 1.24 -0.60
CA ILE A 8 -3.19 2.28 0.19
C ILE A 8 -2.98 3.50 -0.70
N ALA A 9 -3.69 4.59 -0.42
CA ALA A 9 -3.42 5.88 -1.04
C ALA A 9 -2.12 6.48 -0.46
N THR A 10 -1.21 6.95 -1.32
CA THR A 10 0.06 7.58 -0.87
C THR A 10 0.43 8.78 -1.71
N ARG A 11 1.22 9.72 -1.17
CA ARG A 11 1.78 10.84 -1.92
C ARG A 11 2.90 10.36 -2.84
N GLN A 12 3.15 11.09 -3.92
CA GLN A 12 4.22 10.76 -4.89
C GLN A 12 5.63 11.17 -4.44
N SER A 13 5.81 11.77 -3.25
CA SER A 13 7.16 12.10 -2.79
C SER A 13 7.97 10.83 -2.53
N PRO A 14 9.29 10.82 -2.77
CA PRO A 14 10.13 9.63 -2.61
C PRO A 14 10.02 8.98 -1.22
N LEU A 15 9.94 9.80 -0.16
CA LEU A 15 9.75 9.33 1.20
C LEU A 15 8.38 8.68 1.40
N ALA A 16 7.30 9.24 0.85
CA ALA A 16 5.95 8.69 1.01
C ALA A 16 5.79 7.36 0.26
N LEU A 17 6.42 7.23 -0.90
CA LEU A 17 6.48 5.94 -1.61
C LEU A 17 7.25 4.91 -0.80
N TRP A 18 8.42 5.27 -0.26
CA TRP A 18 9.19 4.35 0.60
C TRP A 18 8.39 3.91 1.82
N GLN A 19 7.71 4.84 2.50
CA GLN A 19 6.83 4.55 3.64
C GLN A 19 5.69 3.60 3.24
N ALA A 20 5.06 3.83 2.08
CA ALA A 20 3.98 2.99 1.58
C ALA A 20 4.45 1.57 1.23
N HIS A 21 5.63 1.44 0.62
CA HIS A 21 6.26 0.14 0.35
C HIS A 21 6.62 -0.60 1.64
N TYR A 22 7.14 0.11 2.64
CA TYR A 22 7.44 -0.48 3.95
C TYR A 22 6.17 -1.04 4.61
N VAL A 23 5.08 -0.26 4.63
CA VAL A 23 3.80 -0.70 5.21
C VAL A 23 3.23 -1.89 4.44
N LYS A 24 3.27 -1.85 3.10
CA LYS A 24 2.86 -2.98 2.25
C LYS A 24 3.59 -4.28 2.62
N ALA A 25 4.91 -4.25 2.68
CA ALA A 25 5.70 -5.45 2.98
C ALA A 25 5.36 -6.05 4.37
N ARG A 26 5.11 -5.19 5.37
CA ARG A 26 4.71 -5.63 6.71
C ARG A 26 3.32 -6.25 6.70
N LEU A 27 2.38 -5.68 5.96
CA LEU A 27 1.01 -6.20 5.86
C LEU A 27 0.96 -7.56 5.17
N GLU A 28 1.69 -7.71 4.05
CA GLU A 28 1.78 -8.98 3.32
C GLU A 28 2.48 -10.06 4.15
N ALA A 29 3.50 -9.71 4.94
CA ALA A 29 4.17 -10.65 5.83
C ALA A 29 3.29 -11.09 7.02
N SER A 30 2.47 -10.19 7.57
CA SER A 30 1.61 -10.50 8.72
C SER A 30 0.28 -11.16 8.33
N HIS A 31 -0.19 -10.96 7.10
CA HIS A 31 -1.47 -11.49 6.63
C HIS A 31 -1.26 -12.30 5.33
N PRO A 32 -0.95 -13.60 5.45
CA PRO A 32 -0.84 -14.47 4.28
C PRO A 32 -2.14 -14.46 3.48
N GLY A 33 -2.05 -14.01 2.22
CA GLY A 33 -3.20 -13.92 1.31
C GLY A 33 -3.84 -12.53 1.20
N LEU A 34 -3.38 -11.52 1.96
CA LEU A 34 -3.75 -10.13 1.75
C LEU A 34 -2.97 -9.54 0.57
N ALA A 35 -3.67 -9.06 -0.45
CA ALA A 35 -3.07 -8.33 -1.56
C ALA A 35 -3.06 -6.83 -1.23
N VAL A 36 -1.91 -6.17 -1.37
CA VAL A 36 -1.80 -4.73 -1.12
C VAL A 36 -1.44 -3.97 -2.41
N GLU A 37 -2.30 -3.03 -2.78
CA GLU A 37 -2.14 -2.14 -3.93
C GLU A 37 -1.81 -0.72 -3.47
N LEU A 38 -0.76 -0.10 -4.03
CA LEU A 38 -0.42 1.29 -3.75
C LEU A 38 -1.03 2.20 -4.82
N VAL A 39 -1.82 3.18 -4.39
CA VAL A 39 -2.48 4.17 -5.26
C VAL A 39 -1.81 5.53 -5.05
N PRO A 40 -0.83 5.91 -5.88
CA PRO A 40 -0.18 7.21 -5.76
C PRO A 40 -1.16 8.33 -6.13
N MET A 41 -1.25 9.34 -5.26
CA MET A 41 -2.08 10.52 -5.42
C MET A 41 -1.22 11.77 -5.56
N VAL A 42 -1.63 12.66 -6.46
CA VAL A 42 -1.10 14.01 -6.59
C VAL A 42 -2.02 14.94 -5.80
N THR A 43 -1.50 15.60 -4.78
CA THR A 43 -2.20 16.68 -4.08
C THR A 43 -2.04 17.96 -4.89
N ARG A 44 -3.14 18.65 -5.22
CA ARG A 44 -3.11 19.99 -5.81
C ARG A 44 -2.85 21.06 -4.74
#